data_AF-A0A960IFW6-F1
#
_entry.id   AF-A0A960IFW6-F1
#
_cell.length_a   1.000
_cell.length_b   1.000
_cell.length_c   1.000
_cell.angle_alpha   90.00
_cell.angle_beta   90.00
_cell.angle_gamma   90.00
#
_symmetry.space_group_name_H-M   'P 1'
#
loop_
_entity.id
_entity.type
_entity.pdbx_description
1 polymer ?
#
loop_
_entity_poly.entity_id
_entity_poly.type
_entity_poly.pdbx_seq_one_letter_code
_entity_poly.pdbx_strand_id
1 'polypeptide(L)' 'RLPINTNGGQLGEAYIHGMNGIAEAVRQVRGTSVNQVADVENVLATAGTGVPTSALILHVDR' A
#
# COMPACT_ATOMS: atom_id res chain seq x y z
N ARG A 1 -0.20 -5.69 15.70
CA ARG A 1 -1.26 -5.75 14.67
C ARG A 1 -0.66 -5.31 13.35
N LEU A 2 -1.08 -5.86 12.21
CA LEU A 2 -0.61 -5.41 10.89
C LEU A 2 -1.45 -4.20 10.44
N PRO A 3 -0.87 -3.00 10.24
CA PRO A 3 -1.59 -1.87 9.67
C PRO A 3 -2.03 -2.19 8.23
N ILE A 4 -3.28 -1.87 7.89
CA ILE A 4 -3.85 -2.12 6.56
C ILE A 4 -4.53 -0.85 6.06
N ASN A 5 -4.44 -0.60 4.76
CA ASN A 5 -5.12 0.51 4.08
C ASN A 5 -4.91 1.87 4.79
N THR A 6 -3.65 2.26 5.01
CA THR A 6 -3.25 3.50 5.71
C THR A 6 -3.72 4.78 5.01
N ASN A 7 -3.99 4.72 3.71
CA ASN A 7 -4.66 5.79 2.97
C ASN A 7 -6.20 5.77 3.06
N GLY A 8 -6.80 4.76 3.69
CA GLY A 8 -8.24 4.46 3.66
C GLY A 8 -8.64 3.40 2.64
N GLY A 9 -7.71 2.97 1.78
CA GLY A 9 -7.92 1.95 0.76
C GLY A 9 -8.86 2.41 -0.35
N GLN A 10 -9.35 1.45 -1.14
CA GLN A 10 -10.29 1.73 -2.23
C GLN A 10 -11.63 2.32 -1.75
N LEU A 11 -11.99 2.06 -0.48
CA LEU A 11 -13.26 2.50 0.11
C LEU A 11 -13.17 3.91 0.71
N GLY A 12 -12.02 4.25 1.33
CA GLY A 12 -11.84 5.52 2.04
C GLY A 12 -11.09 6.60 1.27
N GLU A 13 -10.15 6.23 0.38
CA GLU A 13 -9.39 7.20 -0.42
C GLU A 13 -10.09 7.46 -1.76
N ALA A 14 -10.04 6.46 -2.64
CA ALA A 14 -10.64 6.45 -3.97
C ALA A 14 -10.54 5.05 -4.58
N TYR A 15 -11.52 4.67 -5.40
CA TYR A 15 -11.48 3.42 -6.17
C TYR A 15 -10.78 3.64 -7.52
N ILE A 16 -9.44 3.50 -7.54
CA ILE A 16 -8.59 3.65 -8.73
C ILE A 16 -7.97 2.30 -9.11
N HIS A 17 -8.79 1.24 -9.06
CA HIS A 17 -8.41 -0.14 -9.42
C HIS A 17 -7.08 -0.60 -8.79
N GLY A 18 -6.84 -0.21 -7.54
CA GLY A 18 -5.64 -0.60 -6.76
C GLY A 18 -4.39 0.25 -7.02
N MET A 19 -4.36 1.11 -8.03
CA MET A 19 -3.17 1.89 -8.37
C MET A 19 -2.76 2.89 -7.28
N ASN A 20 -3.75 3.48 -6.61
CA ASN A 20 -3.53 4.35 -5.45
C ASN A 20 -3.04 3.58 -4.21
N GLY A 21 -3.37 2.29 -4.08
CA GLY A 21 -2.79 1.42 -3.05
C GLY A 21 -1.30 1.15 -3.27
N ILE A 22 -0.87 0.99 -4.53
CA ILE A 22 0.56 0.90 -4.88
C ILE A 22 1.27 2.22 -4.56
N ALA A 23 0.65 3.36 -4.90
CA ALA A 23 1.20 4.67 -4.56
C ALA A 23 1.34 4.85 -3.04
N GLU A 24 0.39 4.37 -2.24
CA GLU A 24 0.49 4.39 -0.78
C GLU A 24 1.61 3.49 -0.27
N ALA A 25 1.77 2.28 -0.84
CA ALA A 25 2.89 1.41 -0.48
C ALA A 25 4.24 2.07 -0.76
N VAL A 26 4.35 2.79 -1.88
CA VAL A 26 5.55 3.61 -2.21
C VAL A 26 5.75 4.74 -1.19
N ARG A 27 4.70 5.45 -0.77
CA ARG A 27 4.82 6.50 0.26
C ARG A 27 5.27 5.93 1.60
N GLN A 28 4.76 4.76 1.99
CA GLN A 28 5.15 4.09 3.24
C GLN A 28 6.65 3.76 3.23
N VAL A 29 7.16 3.06 2.20
CA VAL A 29 8.60 2.74 2.14
C VAL A 29 9.49 3.98 1.98
N ARG A 30 8.96 5.09 1.47
CA ARG A 30 9.69 6.38 1.39
C ARG A 30 9.61 7.22 2.66
N GLY A 31 8.80 6.84 3.66
CA GLY A 31 8.59 7.63 4.87
C GLY A 31 7.76 8.91 4.65
N THR A 32 6.91 8.95 3.62
CA THR A 32 6.14 10.14 3.22
C THR A 32 4.62 9.91 3.22
N SER A 33 4.11 8.88 3.89
CA SER A 33 2.66 8.69 4.02
C SER A 33 2.08 9.68 5.04
N VAL A 34 0.84 10.13 4.81
CA VAL A 34 0.10 10.96 5.77
C VAL A 34 -0.23 10.22 7.06
N ASN A 35 -0.35 8.88 6.98
CA ASN A 35 -0.55 7.97 8.11
C ASN A 35 0.64 6.99 8.16
N GLN A 36 1.85 7.54 8.34
CA GLN A 36 3.09 6.78 8.30
C GLN A 36 3.16 5.69 9.36
N VAL A 37 3.51 4.47 8.94
CA VAL A 37 3.85 3.38 9.84
C VAL A 37 5.31 3.55 10.26
N ALA A 38 5.56 3.48 11.57
CA ALA A 38 6.90 3.55 12.14
C ALA A 38 7.75 2.35 11.68
N ASP A 39 9.02 2.61 11.36
CA ASP A 39 10.04 1.60 11.01
C ASP A 39 9.59 0.62 9.90
N VAL A 40 8.82 1.12 8.93
CA VAL A 40 8.36 0.29 7.81
C VAL A 40 9.49 0.04 6.81
N GLU A 41 9.85 -1.23 6.65
CA GLU A 41 10.86 -1.65 5.66
C GLU A 41 10.25 -2.39 4.48
N ASN A 42 9.08 -3.01 4.68
CA ASN A 42 8.42 -3.86 3.70
C ASN A 42 6.92 -3.55 3.66
N VAL A 43 6.36 -3.45 2.46
CA VAL A 43 4.91 -3.27 2.27
C VAL A 43 4.41 -4.26 1.22
N LEU A 44 3.33 -4.96 1.55
CA LEU A 44 2.60 -5.82 0.61
C LEU A 44 1.42 -5.04 0.01
N ALA A 45 1.34 -5.00 -1.31
CA ALA A 45 0.18 -4.49 -2.06
C ALA A 45 -0.43 -5.61 -2.90
N THR A 46 -1.75 -5.77 -2.86
CA THR A 46 -2.49 -6.76 -3.65
C THR A 46 -3.45 -6.05 -4.61
N ALA A 47 -3.61 -6.57 -5.82
CA ALA A 47 -4.55 -6.05 -6.81
C ALA A 47 -6.00 -6.48 -6.54
N GLY A 48 -6.90 -6.25 -7.51
CA GLY A 48 -8.32 -6.57 -7.39
C GLY A 48 -8.59 -8.06 -7.11
N THR A 49 -9.65 -8.32 -6.35
CA THR A 49 -10.12 -9.67 -6.01
C THR A 49 -11.17 -10.15 -7.01
N GLY A 50 -11.35 -11.47 -7.16
CA GLY A 50 -12.38 -12.07 -8.04
C GLY A 50 -12.01 -12.16 -9.52
N VAL A 51 -10.80 -11.75 -9.90
CA VAL A 51 -10.22 -11.87 -11.26
C VAL A 51 -8.79 -12.44 -11.14
N PRO A 52 -8.16 -12.96 -12.21
CA PRO A 52 -6.71 -13.21 -12.20
C PRO A 52 -5.97 -11.96 -11.68
N THR A 53 -5.20 -12.14 -10.62
CA THR A 53 -4.72 -11.02 -9.80
C THR A 53 -3.19 -11.00 -9.67
N SER A 54 -2.67 -9.99 -9.01
CA SER A 54 -1.24 -9.76 -8.80
C SER A 54 -0.96 -9.19 -7.41
N ALA A 55 0.30 -9.25 -6.99
CA ALA A 55 0.77 -8.66 -5.75
C ALA A 55 2.22 -8.15 -5.90
N LEU A 56 2.60 -7.19 -5.07
CA LEU A 56 3.93 -6.60 -4.98
C LEU A 56 4.39 -6.58 -3.53
N ILE A 57 5.67 -6.85 -3.30
CA ILE A 57 6.38 -6.48 -2.07
C ILE A 57 7.33 -5.35 -2.43
N LEU A 58 7.18 -4.20 -1.78
CA LEU A 58 8.10 -3.07 -1.90
C LEU A 58 9.01 -3.03 -0.67
N HIS A 59 10.31 -2.83 -0.89
CA HIS A 59 11.33 -2.78 0.14
C HIS A 59 12.12 -1.47 0.05
N VAL A 60 12.64 -1.00 1.19
CA VAL A 60 13.66 0.06 1.23
C VAL A 60 15.00 -0.47 0.71
N ASP A 61 15.68 0.25 -0.16
CA ASP A 61 17.04 -0.13 -0.57
C ASP A 61 18.03 0.26 0.54
N ARG A 62 18.98 -0.62 0.88
CA ARG A 62 19.96 -0.44 1.96
C ARG A 62 21.38 -0.38 1.45
#